data_AF-A0A9W8A2R5-F1
#
_entry.id   AF-A0A9W8A2R5-F1
#
_cell.length_a   1.000
_cell.length_b   1.000
_cell.length_c   1.000
_cell.angle_alpha   90.00
_cell.angle_beta   90.00
_cell.angle_gamma   90.00
#
_symmetry.space_group_name_H-M   'P 1'
#
loop_
_entity.id
_entity.type
_entity.pdbx_description
1 polymer ?
#
loop_
_entity_poly.entity_id
_entity_poly.type
_entity_poly.pdbx_seq_one_letter_code
_entity_poly.pdbx_strand_id
1 'polypeptide(L)'
;MDDILNKESPEWAAKKQEIASSLKGKKLIEKDHITETSNNIPNAVLETELHNPYRIIKPGNAITMDFCRDRLNLKVDDDSVITQAGFY
;
A
#
# COMPACT_ATOMS: atom_id res chain seq x y z
N MET A 1 17.24 12.84 31.06
CA MET A 1 16.37 11.65 31.14
C MET A 1 16.10 11.27 29.72
N ASP A 2 16.76 10.20 29.30
CA ASP A 2 16.93 9.83 27.90
C ASP A 2 15.59 9.66 27.18
N ASP A 3 15.53 10.27 26.00
CA ASP A 3 14.48 10.07 25.00
C ASP A 3 14.46 8.59 24.58
N ILE A 4 13.78 7.76 25.37
CA ILE A 4 13.27 6.45 24.95
C ILE A 4 12.03 6.71 24.06
N LEU A 5 12.20 7.58 23.06
CA LEU A 5 11.21 7.89 22.04
C LEU A 5 11.18 6.72 21.06
N ASN A 6 10.35 5.73 21.38
CA ASN A 6 9.51 5.01 20.43
C ASN A 6 10.23 4.61 19.11
N LYS A 7 11.37 3.93 19.21
CA LYS A 7 12.07 3.38 18.05
C LYS A 7 11.27 2.17 17.55
N GLU A 8 10.75 2.26 16.33
CA GLU A 8 10.13 1.10 15.66
C GLU A 8 11.12 -0.09 15.68
N SER A 9 10.59 -1.29 15.90
CA SER A 9 11.40 -2.51 15.79
C SER A 9 12.04 -2.58 14.41
N PRO A 10 13.35 -2.85 14.30
CA PRO A 10 14.03 -2.99 13.01
C PRO A 10 13.36 -4.02 12.09
N GLU A 11 12.78 -5.07 12.66
CA GLU A 11 12.04 -6.10 11.92
C GLU A 11 10.79 -5.53 11.24
N TRP A 12 10.06 -4.66 11.94
CA TRP A 12 8.85 -4.04 11.39
C TRP A 12 9.18 -3.07 10.26
N ALA A 13 10.24 -2.27 10.43
CA ALA A 13 10.72 -1.36 9.39
C ALA A 13 11.13 -2.12 8.11
N ALA A 14 11.87 -3.23 8.26
CA ALA A 14 12.24 -4.10 7.14
C ALA A 14 11.01 -4.68 6.43
N LYS A 15 10.02 -5.12 7.20
CA LYS A 15 8.76 -5.67 6.66
C LYS A 15 7.95 -4.62 5.89
N LYS A 16 7.85 -3.38 6.40
CA LYS A 16 7.21 -2.26 5.68
C LYS A 16 7.87 -2.03 4.32
N GLN A 17 9.19 -2.05 4.27
CA GLN A 17 9.96 -1.86 3.04
C GLN A 17 9.76 -3.02 2.06
N GLU A 18 9.76 -4.26 2.54
CA GLU A 18 9.48 -5.45 1.74
C GLU A 18 8.09 -5.39 1.09
N ILE A 19 7.05 -5.12 1.90
CA ILE A 19 5.67 -4.97 1.43
C ILE A 19 5.60 -3.88 0.34
N ALA A 20 6.09 -2.68 0.61
CA ALA A 20 6.05 -1.57 -0.33
C ALA A 20 6.79 -1.88 -1.65
N SER A 21 7.96 -2.52 -1.57
CA SER A 21 8.75 -2.89 -2.74
C SER A 21 8.06 -3.96 -3.59
N SER A 22 7.34 -4.90 -2.96
CA SER A 22 6.65 -5.99 -3.64
C SER A 22 5.41 -5.55 -4.43
N LEU A 23 4.88 -4.35 -4.17
CA LEU A 23 3.63 -3.85 -4.75
C LEU A 23 3.84 -2.96 -5.98
N LYS A 24 4.98 -2.27 -6.08
CA LYS A 24 5.24 -1.34 -7.16
C LYS A 24 5.24 -2.04 -8.52
N GLY A 25 4.54 -1.48 -9.48
CA GLY A 25 4.41 -2.00 -10.85
C GLY A 25 3.37 -3.12 -11.01
N LYS A 26 2.70 -3.55 -9.93
CA LYS A 26 1.56 -4.48 -10.01
C LYS A 26 0.27 -3.73 -10.35
N LYS A 27 -0.65 -4.42 -11.00
CA LYS A 27 -2.02 -3.93 -11.20
C LYS A 27 -2.86 -4.17 -9.96
N LEU A 28 -3.47 -3.12 -9.42
CA LEU A 28 -4.39 -3.21 -8.29
C LEU A 28 -5.78 -3.63 -8.78
N ILE A 29 -6.34 -4.65 -8.15
CA ILE A 29 -7.73 -5.07 -8.35
C ILE A 29 -8.50 -4.68 -7.10
N GLU A 30 -9.33 -3.64 -7.22
CA GLU A 30 -10.19 -3.15 -6.15
C GLU A 30 -11.28 -4.17 -5.79
N LYS A 31 -11.72 -4.17 -4.53
CA LYS A 31 -12.68 -5.14 -3.97
C LYS A 31 -13.93 -5.31 -4.82
N ASP A 32 -14.47 -4.21 -5.34
CA ASP A 32 -15.70 -4.20 -6.14
C ASP A 32 -15.51 -4.80 -7.55
N HIS A 33 -14.27 -5.03 -7.96
CA HIS A 33 -13.88 -5.57 -9.26
C HIS A 33 -13.26 -6.97 -9.18
N ILE A 34 -13.27 -7.61 -8.00
CA ILE A 34 -12.78 -8.98 -7.83
C ILE A 34 -13.78 -9.95 -8.46
N THR A 35 -13.31 -10.71 -9.45
CA THR A 35 -14.02 -11.81 -10.10
C THR A 35 -13.30 -13.12 -9.83
N GLU A 36 -13.92 -14.25 -10.17
CA GLU A 36 -13.28 -15.58 -10.04
C GLU A 36 -11.94 -15.68 -10.81
N THR A 37 -11.79 -14.87 -11.86
CA THR A 37 -10.58 -14.82 -12.69
C THR A 37 -9.49 -13.88 -12.16
N SER A 38 -9.78 -13.02 -11.17
CA SER A 38 -8.82 -12.03 -10.66
C SER A 38 -7.55 -12.66 -10.08
N ASN A 39 -7.65 -13.86 -9.49
CA ASN A 39 -6.50 -14.60 -8.95
C ASN A 39 -5.51 -15.06 -10.04
N ASN A 40 -5.94 -15.11 -11.30
CA ASN A 40 -5.13 -15.61 -12.42
C ASN A 40 -4.47 -14.47 -13.23
N ILE A 41 -4.69 -13.21 -12.85
CA ILE A 41 -4.10 -12.08 -13.57
C ILE A 41 -2.62 -11.99 -13.16
N PRO A 42 -1.68 -12.20 -14.10
CA PRO A 42 -0.27 -12.11 -13.78
C PRO A 42 0.07 -10.67 -13.38
N ASN A 43 0.95 -10.54 -12.38
CA ASN A 43 1.41 -9.24 -11.88
C ASN A 43 0.27 -8.33 -11.37
N ALA A 44 -0.80 -8.93 -10.83
CA ALA A 44 -1.85 -8.22 -10.10
C ALA A 44 -1.74 -8.44 -8.58
N VAL A 45 -2.37 -7.55 -7.82
CA VAL A 45 -2.59 -7.67 -6.38
C VAL A 45 -4.04 -7.32 -6.06
N LEU A 46 -4.68 -8.12 -5.20
CA LEU A 46 -6.05 -7.84 -4.76
C LEU A 46 -6.03 -6.85 -3.61
N GLU A 47 -6.98 -5.91 -3.58
CA GLU A 47 -7.12 -4.98 -2.47
C GLU A 47 -7.34 -5.69 -1.12
N THR A 48 -7.96 -6.88 -1.13
CA THR A 48 -8.14 -7.73 0.07
C THR A 48 -6.84 -8.28 0.65
N GLU A 49 -5.76 -8.32 -0.13
CA GLU A 49 -4.44 -8.83 0.30
C GLU A 49 -3.54 -7.72 0.87
N LEU A 50 -3.99 -6.47 0.81
CA LEU A 50 -3.22 -5.33 1.27
C LEU A 50 -3.12 -5.30 2.80
N HIS A 51 -2.01 -4.75 3.28
CA HIS A 51 -1.83 -4.50 4.70
C HIS A 51 -2.86 -3.47 5.20
N ASN A 52 -3.57 -3.78 6.28
CA ASN A 52 -4.53 -2.87 6.90
C ASN A 52 -3.86 -2.09 8.05
N PRO A 53 -4.06 -0.76 8.15
CA PRO A 53 -4.88 0.07 7.27
C PRO A 53 -4.19 0.42 5.95
N TYR A 54 -4.96 0.61 4.88
CA TYR A 54 -4.44 1.10 3.59
C TYR A 54 -5.24 2.31 3.07
N ARG A 55 -4.65 3.02 2.10
CA ARG A 55 -5.29 4.10 1.33
C ARG A 55 -4.85 4.01 -0.12
N ILE A 56 -5.81 3.98 -1.04
CA ILE A 56 -5.57 4.04 -2.48
C ILE A 56 -5.72 5.50 -2.94
N ILE A 57 -4.71 6.01 -3.62
CA ILE A 57 -4.60 7.39 -4.06
C ILE A 57 -4.63 7.37 -5.60
N LYS A 58 -5.80 7.64 -6.16
CA LYS A 58 -6.02 7.77 -7.62
C LYS A 58 -5.59 9.16 -8.10
N PRO A 59 -5.26 9.32 -9.39
CA PRO A 59 -4.99 10.64 -9.97
C PRO A 59 -6.15 11.61 -9.72
N GLY A 60 -5.83 12.85 -9.33
CA GLY A 60 -6.83 13.89 -9.06
C GLY A 60 -7.55 13.81 -7.71
N ASN A 61 -7.38 12.74 -6.93
CA ASN A 61 -8.00 12.66 -5.60
C ASN A 61 -7.33 13.63 -4.63
N ALA A 62 -8.15 14.50 -4.00
CA ALA A 62 -7.72 15.24 -2.83
C ALA A 62 -7.58 14.28 -1.65
N ILE A 63 -6.45 14.35 -0.94
CA ILE A 63 -6.17 13.55 0.24
C ILE A 63 -5.88 14.45 1.44
N THR A 64 -6.21 13.95 2.63
CA THR A 64 -5.79 14.57 3.88
C THR A 64 -4.30 14.36 4.10
N MET A 65 -3.61 15.38 4.59
CA MET A 65 -2.18 15.34 4.94
C MET A 65 -1.96 14.82 6.38
N ASP A 66 -2.79 13.88 6.81
CA ASP A 66 -2.72 13.28 8.14
C ASP A 66 -1.62 12.20 8.18
N PHE A 67 -0.78 12.24 9.20
CA PHE A 67 0.24 11.21 9.41
C PHE A 67 -0.37 9.98 10.07
N CYS A 68 -0.27 8.83 9.40
CA CYS A 68 -0.66 7.54 9.97
C CYS A 68 0.45 6.53 9.72
N ARG A 69 1.29 6.33 10.75
CA ARG A 69 2.53 5.51 10.69
C ARG A 69 2.34 4.12 10.10
N ASP A 70 1.20 3.48 10.37
CA ASP A 70 0.94 2.09 9.96
C ASP A 70 0.05 1.99 8.73
N ARG A 71 -0.33 3.12 8.11
CA ARG A 71 -1.12 3.12 6.89
C ARG A 71 -0.26 2.88 5.66
N LEU A 72 -0.59 1.85 4.91
CA LEU A 72 -0.06 1.62 3.58
C LEU A 72 -0.73 2.57 2.59
N ASN A 73 -0.01 3.57 2.10
CA ASN A 73 -0.49 4.44 1.03
C ASN A 73 -0.02 3.90 -0.32
N LEU A 74 -0.97 3.71 -1.24
CA LEU A 74 -0.74 3.24 -2.60
C LEU A 74 -1.15 4.32 -3.58
N LYS A 75 -0.20 4.81 -4.37
CA LYS A 75 -0.50 5.69 -5.50
C LYS A 75 -0.66 4.83 -6.75
N VAL A 76 -1.79 4.98 -7.42
CA VAL A 76 -2.06 4.32 -8.69
C VAL A 76 -2.14 5.34 -9.83
N ASP A 77 -1.91 4.88 -11.05
CA ASP A 77 -2.22 5.65 -12.27
C ASP A 77 -3.65 5.38 -12.76
N ASP A 78 -4.00 5.93 -13.91
CA ASP A 78 -5.33 5.78 -14.53
C ASP A 78 -5.65 4.34 -14.97
N ASP A 79 -4.62 3.49 -15.11
CA ASP A 79 -4.73 2.07 -15.48
C ASP A 79 -4.77 1.13 -14.25
N SER A 80 -4.86 1.70 -13.05
CA SER A 80 -4.77 1.02 -11.75
C SER A 80 -3.43 0.32 -11.51
N VAL A 81 -2.34 0.78 -12.13
CA VAL A 81 -0.99 0.28 -11.85
C VAL A 81 -0.39 1.05 -10.68
N ILE A 82 0.17 0.33 -9.71
CA ILE A 82 0.77 0.92 -8.51
C ILE A 82 2.10 1.59 -8.89
N THR A 83 2.11 2.92 -8.88
CA THR A 83 3.30 3.73 -9.19
C THR A 83 4.17 3.97 -7.96
N GLN A 84 3.55 4.03 -6.78
CA GLN A 84 4.24 4.23 -5.50
C GLN A 84 3.51 3.48 -4.38
N ALA A 85 4.27 2.90 -3.47
CA ALA A 85 3.77 2.28 -2.25
C ALA A 85 4.65 2.69 -1.07
N GLY A 86 4.07 2.92 0.10
CA GLY A 86 4.84 3.24 1.29
C GLY A 86 4.00 3.54 2.52
N PHE A 87 4.66 3.53 3.67
CA PHE A 87 4.08 3.87 4.97
C PHE A 87 4.54 5.27 5.34
N TYR A 88 3.65 6.26 5.24
CA TYR A 88 3.93 7.68 5.47
C TYR A 88 2.66 8.49 5.78
#